data_AF-A0AAN0RBS8-F1
#
_entry.id   AF-A0AAN0RBS8-F1
#
_cell.length_a   1.000
_cell.length_b   1.000
_cell.length_c   1.000
_cell.angle_alpha   90.00
_cell.angle_beta   90.00
_cell.angle_gamma   90.00
#
_symmetry.space_group_name_H-M   'P 1'
#
loop_
_entity.id
_entity.type
_entity.pdbx_description
1 polymer ?
#
loop_
_entity_poly.entity_id
_entity_poly.type
_entity_poly.pdbx_seq_one_letter_code
_entity_poly.pdbx_strand_id
1 'polypeptide(L)'
;MSTMAWFLDARIPVDIRTAVMQAPVADGIAVLMEAGIAADHRSAGTRIFQPAAPQDRRHGTDCACCTLRSPLAEALSVLFLDRVRGQAAFNSVVVIVSSPEAAEQAIETLRNDPLLAARFRPAPPEEKQDGIEA
;
A
#
# COMPACT_ATOMS: atom_id res chain seq x y z
N MET A 1 10.59 -34.37 -0.36
CA MET A 1 9.43 -34.29 0.56
C MET A 1 8.97 -32.85 0.58
N SER A 2 7.92 -32.52 -0.18
CA SER A 2 7.38 -31.16 -0.29
C SER A 2 6.64 -30.79 0.99
N THR A 3 7.11 -29.76 1.67
CA THR A 3 6.40 -29.15 2.79
C THR A 3 5.24 -28.33 2.23
N MET A 4 4.03 -28.88 2.29
CA MET A 4 2.78 -28.12 2.13
C MET A 4 2.64 -27.15 3.31
N ALA A 5 3.17 -25.94 3.18
CA ALA A 5 2.86 -24.83 4.07
C ALA A 5 1.68 -24.04 3.50
N TRP A 6 0.49 -24.63 3.52
CA TRP A 6 -0.76 -23.90 3.31
C TRP A 6 -1.11 -23.12 4.58
N PHE A 7 -0.40 -22.01 4.79
CA PHE A 7 -0.96 -20.87 5.51
C PHE A 7 -1.39 -19.86 4.47
N LEU A 8 -2.68 -19.86 4.11
CA LEU A 8 -3.24 -18.76 3.31
C LEU A 8 -3.23 -17.50 4.19
N ASP A 9 -2.14 -16.74 4.11
CA ASP A 9 -2.14 -15.37 4.58
C ASP A 9 -3.10 -14.57 3.70
N ALA A 10 -4.32 -14.37 4.17
CA ALA A 10 -5.39 -13.66 3.46
C ALA A 10 -5.16 -12.15 3.42
N ARG A 11 -4.09 -11.63 4.03
CA ARG A 11 -3.75 -10.21 4.00
C ARG A 11 -3.35 -9.80 2.59
N ILE A 12 -3.83 -8.62 2.21
CA ILE A 12 -3.59 -8.03 0.90
C ILE A 12 -2.10 -7.67 0.79
N PRO A 13 -1.37 -8.20 -0.21
CA PRO A 13 0.03 -7.85 -0.39
C PRO A 13 0.17 -6.38 -0.83
N VAL A 14 1.16 -5.71 -0.25
CA VAL A 14 1.54 -4.33 -0.54
C VAL A 14 2.99 -4.31 -1.02
N ASP A 15 3.18 -3.98 -2.28
CA ASP A 15 4.49 -3.75 -2.89
C ASP A 15 4.86 -2.26 -2.76
N ILE A 16 6.05 -1.96 -2.26
CA ILE A 16 6.52 -0.58 -2.02
C ILE A 16 7.67 -0.28 -2.98
N ARG A 17 7.51 0.75 -3.80
CA ARG A 17 8.46 1.15 -4.84
C ARG A 17 8.93 2.58 -4.66
N THR A 18 10.20 2.84 -4.94
CA THR A 18 10.77 4.18 -5.02
C THR A 18 10.75 4.67 -6.48
N ALA A 19 10.19 5.87 -6.71
CA ALA A 19 10.07 6.55 -8.01
C ALA A 19 9.13 5.92 -9.07
N VAL A 20 8.88 6.70 -10.14
CA VAL A 20 7.76 6.63 -11.10
C VAL A 20 7.50 5.21 -11.59
N MET A 21 6.23 4.80 -11.54
CA MET A 21 5.76 3.55 -12.13
C MET A 21 6.19 3.48 -13.61
N GLN A 22 7.20 2.68 -13.94
CA GLN A 22 7.60 2.51 -15.35
C GLN A 22 6.80 1.39 -16.05
N ALA A 23 6.03 0.61 -15.31
CA ALA A 23 5.27 -0.52 -15.83
C ALA A 23 3.76 -0.29 -15.69
N PRO A 24 2.95 -0.62 -16.72
CA PRO A 24 1.50 -0.65 -16.58
C PRO A 24 1.13 -1.61 -15.47
N VAL A 25 0.30 -1.12 -14.56
CA VAL A 25 -0.19 -1.89 -13.43
C VAL A 25 -1.26 -2.85 -13.95
N ALA A 26 -1.04 -4.15 -13.75
CA ALA A 26 -1.98 -5.17 -14.20
C ALA A 26 -3.38 -4.97 -13.59
N ASP A 27 -4.39 -5.49 -14.27
CA ASP A 27 -5.77 -5.45 -13.79
C ASP A 27 -5.87 -6.06 -12.39
N GLY A 28 -6.69 -5.43 -11.54
CA GLY A 28 -6.88 -5.87 -10.16
C GLY A 28 -5.78 -5.44 -9.19
N ILE A 29 -4.84 -4.58 -9.57
CA ILE A 29 -3.86 -3.98 -8.66
C ILE A 29 -4.26 -2.52 -8.38
N ALA A 30 -4.39 -2.16 -7.10
CA ALA A 30 -4.61 -0.77 -6.71
C ALA A 30 -3.29 -0.02 -6.59
N VAL A 31 -3.27 1.26 -6.95
CA VAL A 31 -2.07 2.10 -6.89
C VAL A 31 -2.29 3.25 -5.91
N LEU A 32 -1.34 3.44 -5.02
CA LEU A 32 -1.34 4.49 -4.01
C LEU A 32 -0.04 5.31 -4.15
N MET A 33 -0.14 6.58 -4.57
CA MET A 33 1.02 7.43 -4.89
C MET A 33 1.20 8.60 -3.94
N GLU A 34 2.44 8.83 -3.49
CA GLU A 34 2.78 9.98 -2.65
C GLU A 34 2.54 11.28 -3.43
N ALA A 35 2.01 12.29 -2.75
CA ALA A 35 1.82 13.61 -3.34
C ALA A 35 3.15 14.18 -3.87
N GLY A 36 3.12 14.73 -5.10
CA GLY A 36 4.30 15.30 -5.76
C GLY A 36 5.03 14.32 -6.69
N ILE A 37 4.67 13.04 -6.72
CA ILE A 37 5.18 12.09 -7.71
C ILE A 37 4.37 12.23 -9.01
N ALA A 38 5.07 12.45 -10.13
CA ALA A 38 4.46 12.51 -11.46
C ALA A 38 3.82 11.16 -11.80
N ALA A 39 2.52 11.18 -12.13
CA ALA A 39 1.76 9.99 -12.51
C ALA A 39 1.76 9.84 -14.02
N ASP A 40 2.91 9.44 -14.56
CA ASP A 40 3.02 9.05 -15.95
C ASP A 40 2.34 7.66 -16.02
N HIS A 41 1.12 7.60 -16.58
CA HIS A 41 0.25 6.42 -16.66
C HIS A 41 -0.62 6.13 -15.42
N ARG A 42 -1.82 6.74 -15.39
CA ARG A 42 -2.87 6.49 -14.39
C ARG A 42 -3.75 5.30 -14.81
N SER A 43 -3.77 4.23 -14.02
CA SER A 43 -4.76 3.14 -14.18
C SER A 43 -6.10 3.50 -13.53
N ALA A 44 -7.18 2.84 -13.96
CA ALA A 44 -8.48 2.91 -13.29
C ALA A 44 -8.35 2.35 -11.87
N GLY A 45 -8.37 3.22 -10.85
CA GLY A 45 -8.16 2.84 -9.44
C GLY A 45 -6.99 3.53 -8.74
N THR A 46 -6.20 4.36 -9.43
CA THR A 46 -5.13 5.16 -8.81
C THR A 46 -5.70 6.11 -7.75
N ARG A 47 -5.25 5.96 -6.50
CA ARG A 47 -5.46 6.91 -5.41
C ARG A 47 -4.17 7.68 -5.18
N ILE A 48 -4.23 8.99 -5.32
CA ILE A 48 -3.16 9.85 -4.84
C ILE A 48 -3.37 9.96 -3.33
N PHE A 49 -2.42 9.47 -2.54
CA PHE A 49 -2.44 9.77 -1.13
C PHE A 49 -1.73 11.09 -0.93
N GLN A 50 -2.45 12.02 -0.32
CA GLN A 50 -1.86 13.25 0.17
C GLN A 50 -1.86 13.15 1.69
N PRO A 51 -0.70 13.26 2.35
CA PRO A 51 -0.70 13.34 3.80
C PRO A 51 -1.60 14.51 4.21
N ALA A 52 -2.66 14.20 4.97
CA ALA A 52 -3.54 15.24 5.49
C ALA A 52 -2.67 16.22 6.27
N ALA A 53 -2.75 17.51 5.92
CA ALA A 53 -2.11 18.54 6.73
C ALA A 53 -2.62 18.37 8.18
N PRO A 54 -1.78 18.58 9.21
CA PRO A 54 -2.20 18.39 10.60
C PRO A 54 -3.52 19.10 10.95
N GLN A 55 -3.78 20.24 10.31
CA GLN A 55 -5.00 21.05 10.43
C GLN A 55 -6.24 20.50 9.69
N ASP A 56 -6.08 19.61 8.72
CA ASP A 56 -7.17 19.00 7.94
C ASP A 56 -7.70 17.70 8.57
N ARG A 57 -7.10 17.25 9.68
CA ARG A 57 -7.57 16.12 10.50
C ARG A 57 -8.83 16.52 11.27
N ARG A 58 -9.95 16.69 10.55
CA ARG A 58 -11.27 17.13 11.06
C ARG A 58 -12.00 16.03 11.83
N HIS A 59 -11.41 15.56 12.92
CA HIS A 59 -12.14 14.74 13.90
C HIS A 59 -12.12 15.46 15.25
N GLY A 60 -13.22 15.37 15.99
CA GLY A 60 -13.27 15.84 17.37
C GLY A 60 -12.29 15.08 18.27
N THR A 61 -11.97 15.65 19.42
CA THR A 61 -11.04 15.13 20.46
C THR A 61 -11.27 13.65 20.87
N ASP A 62 -12.43 13.07 20.54
CA ASP A 62 -12.79 11.67 20.84
C ASP A 62 -12.34 10.65 19.77
N CYS A 63 -11.74 11.08 18.65
CA CYS A 63 -11.14 10.21 17.64
C CYS A 63 -9.60 10.26 17.63
N ALA A 64 -8.99 10.49 18.80
CA ALA A 64 -7.55 10.62 18.95
C ALA A 64 -6.75 9.44 18.35
N CYS A 65 -7.33 8.23 18.28
CA CYS A 65 -6.68 7.08 17.66
C CYS A 65 -6.41 7.24 16.15
N CYS A 66 -7.14 8.09 15.44
CA CYS A 66 -6.88 8.39 14.02
C CYS A 66 -5.87 9.52 13.85
N THR A 67 -5.89 10.55 14.70
CA THR A 67 -5.00 11.71 14.60
C THR A 67 -3.51 11.37 14.77
N LEU A 68 -3.20 10.23 15.40
CA LEU A 68 -1.83 9.71 15.58
C LEU A 68 -1.35 8.76 14.47
N ARG A 69 -2.21 8.31 13.55
CA ARG A 69 -1.81 7.34 12.53
C ARG A 69 -1.01 8.03 11.43
N SER A 70 -0.14 7.26 10.78
CA SER A 70 0.64 7.79 9.66
C SER A 70 -0.28 8.07 8.46
N PRO A 71 0.06 9.04 7.61
CA PRO A 71 -0.64 9.30 6.36
C PRO A 71 -0.91 8.07 5.48
N LEU A 72 0.08 7.18 5.38
CA LEU A 72 -0.04 5.93 4.64
C LEU A 72 -1.11 5.02 5.24
N ALA A 73 -1.17 4.94 6.56
CA ALA A 73 -2.14 4.14 7.28
C ALA A 73 -3.58 4.64 7.10
N GLU A 74 -3.78 5.95 7.07
CA GLU A 74 -5.07 6.54 6.72
C GLU A 74 -5.48 6.20 5.28
N ALA A 75 -4.58 6.42 4.32
CA ALA A 75 -4.86 6.21 2.90
C ALA A 75 -5.19 4.73 2.57
N LEU A 76 -4.43 3.79 3.12
CA LEU A 76 -4.71 2.35 2.97
C LEU A 76 -6.01 1.93 3.67
N SER A 77 -6.38 2.58 4.78
CA SER A 77 -7.65 2.32 5.45
C SER A 77 -8.84 2.77 4.59
N VAL A 78 -8.76 3.95 3.96
CA VAL A 78 -9.77 4.44 3.02
C VAL A 78 -9.88 3.50 1.82
N LEU A 79 -8.75 3.11 1.22
CA LEU A 79 -8.72 2.18 0.08
C LEU A 79 -9.35 0.83 0.43
N PHE A 80 -9.09 0.31 1.64
CA PHE A 80 -9.72 -0.92 2.12
C PHE A 80 -11.23 -0.78 2.31
N LEU A 81 -11.71 0.35 2.87
CA LEU A 81 -13.14 0.59 3.02
C LEU A 81 -13.85 0.65 1.67
N ASP A 82 -13.23 1.30 0.68
CA ASP A 82 -13.78 1.36 -0.68
C ASP A 82 -13.87 -0.03 -1.31
N ARG A 83 -12.89 -0.91 -1.03
CA ARG A 83 -12.97 -2.32 -1.41
C ARG A 83 -14.14 -3.05 -0.78
N VAL A 84 -14.29 -2.93 0.54
CA VAL A 84 -15.37 -3.60 1.28
C VAL A 84 -16.74 -3.11 0.82
N ARG A 85 -16.85 -1.84 0.42
CA ARG A 85 -18.08 -1.23 -0.13
C ARG A 85 -18.33 -1.51 -1.61
N GLY A 86 -17.46 -2.30 -2.27
CA GLY A 86 -17.57 -2.60 -3.70
C GLY A 86 -17.27 -1.42 -4.63
N GLN A 87 -16.64 -0.36 -4.12
CA GLN A 87 -16.28 0.85 -4.88
C GLN A 87 -14.91 0.74 -5.56
N ALA A 88 -14.08 -0.22 -5.14
CA ALA A 88 -12.80 -0.52 -5.76
C ALA A 88 -12.52 -2.03 -5.70
N ALA A 89 -12.26 -2.68 -6.83
CA ALA A 89 -11.86 -4.08 -6.87
C ALA A 89 -10.33 -4.18 -7.05
N PHE A 90 -9.66 -4.88 -6.15
CA PHE A 90 -8.23 -5.19 -6.26
C PHE A 90 -7.88 -6.49 -5.53
N ASN A 91 -6.69 -7.04 -5.74
CA ASN A 91 -6.13 -8.20 -5.06
C ASN A 91 -4.79 -7.87 -4.38
N SER A 92 -4.10 -6.81 -4.82
CA SER A 92 -2.86 -6.28 -4.26
C SER A 92 -2.81 -4.75 -4.35
N VAL A 93 -1.84 -4.14 -3.68
CA VAL A 93 -1.60 -2.70 -3.70
C VAL A 93 -0.14 -2.42 -4.04
N VAL A 94 0.12 -1.45 -4.91
CA VAL A 94 1.44 -0.85 -5.10
C VAL A 94 1.45 0.53 -4.47
N VAL A 95 2.39 0.77 -3.56
CA VAL A 95 2.65 2.06 -2.91
C VAL A 95 3.90 2.66 -3.53
N ILE A 96 3.77 3.83 -4.15
CA ILE A 96 4.90 4.57 -4.73
C ILE A 96 5.27 5.70 -3.79
N VAL A 97 6.52 5.71 -3.36
CA VAL A 97 7.12 6.71 -2.48
C VAL A 97 8.29 7.42 -3.15
N SER A 98 8.63 8.59 -2.62
CA SER A 98 9.64 9.48 -3.18
C SER A 98 11.08 9.06 -2.89
N SER A 99 11.33 8.30 -1.81
CA SER A 99 12.69 7.93 -1.39
C SER A 99 12.77 6.55 -0.72
N PRO A 100 13.97 5.95 -0.62
CA PRO A 100 14.20 4.72 0.13
C PRO A 100 13.82 4.82 1.61
N GLU A 101 14.10 5.96 2.26
CA GLU A 101 13.73 6.19 3.66
C GLU A 101 12.21 6.19 3.84
N ALA A 102 11.47 6.79 2.90
CA ALA A 102 10.02 6.73 2.88
C ALA A 102 9.52 5.29 2.68
N ALA A 103 10.24 4.46 1.92
CA ALA A 103 9.91 3.05 1.75
C ALA A 103 10.09 2.26 3.05
N GLU A 104 11.19 2.49 3.78
CA GLU A 104 11.42 1.89 5.10
C GLU A 104 10.33 2.30 6.10
N GLN A 105 9.97 3.59 6.14
CA GLN A 105 8.88 4.09 6.98
C GLN A 105 7.51 3.48 6.60
N ALA A 106 7.28 3.23 5.31
CA ALA A 106 6.08 2.56 4.82
C ALA A 106 6.03 1.09 5.27
N ILE A 107 7.15 0.37 5.18
CA ILE A 107 7.27 -1.01 5.68
C ILE A 107 7.00 -1.05 7.18
N GLU A 108 7.59 -0.13 7.95
CA GLU A 108 7.38 -0.07 9.39
C GLU A 108 5.93 0.25 9.77
N THR A 109 5.31 1.17 9.03
CA THR A 109 3.88 1.47 9.15
C THR A 109 3.03 0.22 8.93
N LEU A 110 3.29 -0.55 7.87
CA LEU A 110 2.54 -1.78 7.57
C LEU A 110 2.65 -2.84 8.68
N ARG A 111 3.80 -2.89 9.35
CA ARG A 111 4.08 -3.87 10.41
C ARG A 111 3.50 -3.47 11.76
N ASN A 112 3.61 -2.19 12.11
CA ASN A 112 3.33 -1.72 13.47
C ASN A 112 1.96 -1.11 13.65
N ASP A 113 1.31 -0.65 12.57
CA ASP A 113 -0.05 -0.19 12.65
C ASP A 113 -1.00 -1.39 12.81
N PRO A 114 -1.74 -1.54 13.93
CA PRO A 114 -2.54 -2.74 14.19
C PRO A 114 -3.65 -2.97 13.16
N LEU A 115 -4.20 -1.91 12.59
CA LEU A 115 -5.28 -2.00 11.59
C LEU A 115 -4.74 -2.35 10.21
N LEU A 116 -3.53 -1.94 9.88
CA LEU A 116 -2.89 -2.38 8.64
C LEU A 116 -2.35 -3.79 8.78
N ALA A 117 -1.67 -4.13 9.87
CA ALA A 117 -1.06 -5.44 10.07
C ALA A 117 -2.07 -6.61 10.01
N ALA A 118 -3.34 -6.33 10.34
CA ALA A 118 -4.45 -7.28 10.23
C ALA A 118 -4.99 -7.47 8.79
N ARG A 119 -4.73 -6.54 7.87
CA ARG A 119 -5.36 -6.49 6.53
C ARG A 119 -4.37 -6.52 5.37
N PHE A 120 -3.16 -6.05 5.63
CA PHE A 120 -2.10 -5.86 4.66
C PHE A 120 -0.83 -6.57 5.12
N ARG A 121 -0.01 -6.96 4.15
CA ARG A 121 1.33 -7.49 4.39
C ARG A 121 2.30 -6.91 3.37
N PRO A 122 3.57 -6.67 3.71
CA PRO A 122 4.58 -6.41 2.71
C PRO A 122 4.62 -7.57 1.70
N ALA A 123 4.63 -7.25 0.41
CA ALA A 123 4.99 -8.21 -0.62
C ALA A 123 6.44 -8.66 -0.38
N PRO A 124 6.77 -9.94 -0.67
CA PRO A 124 8.18 -10.32 -0.71
C PRO A 124 8.90 -9.44 -1.74
N PRO A 125 10.17 -9.06 -1.52
CA PRO A 125 10.95 -8.42 -2.56
C PRO A 125 10.92 -9.32 -3.79
N GLU A 126 10.72 -8.76 -4.99
CA GLU A 126 10.77 -9.54 -6.22
C GLU A 126 12.11 -10.28 -6.26
N GLU A 127 12.06 -11.60 -6.17
CA GLU A 127 13.22 -12.45 -6.35
C GLU A 127 13.65 -12.26 -7.80
N LYS A 128 14.80 -11.61 -7.98
CA LYS A 128 15.43 -11.46 -9.28
C LYS A 128 15.51 -12.87 -9.88
N GLN A 129 14.77 -13.11 -10.96
CA GLN A 129 14.88 -14.36 -11.71
C GLN A 129 16.30 -14.40 -12.29
N ASP A 130 17.25 -14.89 -11.52
CA ASP A 130 18.56 -15.24 -12.02
C ASP A 130 18.32 -16.36 -13.03
N GLY A 131 18.49 -16.00 -14.30
CA GLY A 131 18.28 -16.87 -15.43
C GLY A 131 19.04 -18.17 -15.23
N ILE A 132 18.30 -19.26 -15.13
CA ILE A 132 18.84 -20.59 -15.38
C ILE A 132 18.96 -20.67 -16.91
N GLU A 133 20.13 -20.31 -17.41
CA GLU A 133 20.54 -20.55 -18.79
C GLU A 133 21.10 -21.98 -18.87
N ALA A 134 20.41 -22.79 -19.70
CA ALA A 134 20.73 -24.12 -20.24
C ALA A 134 20.92 -25.32 -19.29
#